data_AF-A0A949EMA4-F1
#
_entry.id   AF-A0A949EMA4-F1
#
_cell.length_a   1.000
_cell.length_b   1.000
_cell.length_c   1.000
_cell.angle_alpha   90.00
_cell.angle_beta   90.00
_cell.angle_gamma   90.00
#
_symmetry.space_group_name_H-M   'P 1'
#
loop_
_entity.id
_entity.type
_entity.pdbx_description
1 polymer ?
#
loop_
_entity_poly.entity_id
_entity_poly.type
_entity_poly.pdbx_seq_one_letter_code
_entity_poly.pdbx_strand_id
1 'polypeptide(L)'
;MKINKKNLIIFVLVFCVCSYVGASVSADDNTTQFCESVYIKTKECPQAVCRLECVGGLAVDDCEKVCYPKECAEIDAESCPLDSCQILKGCSGEDVCYHKLINEPFECGNISYAGQKVECCYGLVKRCGERFFDGTCDMIGANTLYSVPICIPCGNGICNQFEDSCNCPEDCS
;
A
#
# COMPACT_ATOMS: atom_id res chain seq x y z
N MET A 1 21.07 -60.26 -24.12
CA MET A 1 21.07 -59.44 -22.89
C MET A 1 19.61 -59.17 -22.51
N LYS A 2 19.08 -59.84 -21.47
CA LYS A 2 17.68 -59.76 -21.05
C LYS A 2 17.53 -58.58 -20.08
N ILE A 3 16.79 -57.55 -20.46
CA ILE A 3 16.44 -56.44 -19.57
C ILE A 3 15.21 -56.86 -18.76
N ASN A 4 15.35 -56.85 -17.44
CA ASN A 4 14.39 -57.36 -16.47
C ASN A 4 13.33 -56.29 -16.14
N LYS A 5 12.06 -56.56 -16.50
CA LYS A 5 10.91 -55.64 -16.43
C LYS A 5 10.36 -55.33 -15.02
N LYS A 6 11.04 -55.73 -13.94
CA LYS A 6 10.47 -55.67 -12.57
C LYS A 6 10.87 -54.47 -11.71
N ASN A 7 11.77 -53.60 -12.17
CA ASN A 7 12.25 -52.45 -11.37
C ASN A 7 11.87 -51.06 -11.93
N LEU A 8 10.86 -50.98 -12.80
CA LEU A 8 10.35 -49.71 -13.35
C LEU A 8 8.96 -49.33 -12.81
N ILE A 9 8.59 -49.84 -11.63
CA ILE A 9 7.27 -49.59 -10.98
C ILE A 9 7.49 -49.17 -9.51
N ILE A 10 8.59 -48.47 -9.22
CA ILE A 10 8.84 -47.82 -7.92
C ILE A 10 9.42 -46.42 -8.19
N PHE A 11 8.73 -45.65 -9.02
CA PHE A 11 8.99 -44.20 -9.19
C PHE A 11 7.68 -43.42 -9.37
N VAL A 12 6.55 -44.01 -8.95
CA VAL A 12 5.19 -43.49 -9.22
C VAL A 12 4.39 -43.20 -7.93
N LEU A 13 4.94 -43.41 -6.72
CA LEU A 13 4.17 -43.26 -5.47
C LEU A 13 4.91 -42.51 -4.35
N VAL A 14 5.68 -41.48 -4.71
CA VAL A 14 6.01 -40.38 -3.77
C VAL A 14 5.91 -39.05 -4.53
N PHE A 15 4.84 -38.88 -5.32
CA PHE A 15 4.37 -37.53 -5.65
C PHE A 15 3.48 -37.13 -4.47
N CYS A 16 4.07 -36.29 -3.64
CA CYS A 16 3.47 -35.67 -2.48
C CYS A 16 2.06 -35.20 -2.86
N VAL A 17 1.06 -35.83 -2.25
CA VAL A 17 -0.29 -35.29 -2.11
C VAL A 17 -0.17 -34.09 -1.19
N CYS A 18 0.46 -33.02 -1.68
CA CYS A 18 0.19 -31.67 -1.22
C CYS A 18 -1.10 -31.29 -1.92
N SER A 19 -2.22 -31.72 -1.33
CA SER A 19 -3.52 -31.10 -1.53
C SER A 19 -3.41 -29.66 -1.03
N TYR A 20 -2.75 -28.81 -1.80
CA TYR A 20 -2.96 -27.38 -1.71
C TYR A 20 -4.39 -27.18 -2.17
N VAL A 21 -5.28 -27.03 -1.19
CA VAL A 21 -6.57 -26.37 -1.38
C VAL A 21 -6.21 -24.92 -1.72
N GLY A 22 -5.82 -24.70 -2.97
CA GLY A 22 -5.87 -23.38 -3.57
C GLY A 22 -7.35 -23.02 -3.58
N ALA A 23 -7.76 -22.23 -2.60
CA ALA A 23 -8.99 -21.48 -2.73
C ALA A 23 -8.85 -20.68 -4.03
N SER A 24 -9.55 -21.11 -5.06
CA SER A 24 -9.77 -20.33 -6.27
C SER A 24 -10.63 -19.14 -5.84
N VAL A 25 -9.96 -18.09 -5.38
CA VAL A 25 -10.55 -16.76 -5.22
C VAL A 25 -10.86 -16.29 -6.63
N SER A 26 -12.16 -16.12 -6.93
CA SER A 26 -12.62 -15.51 -8.18
C SER A 26 -11.96 -14.15 -8.34
N ALA A 27 -11.46 -13.89 -9.54
CA ALA A 27 -10.64 -12.74 -9.90
C ALA A 27 -11.41 -11.39 -9.96
N ASP A 28 -12.52 -11.23 -9.26
CA ASP A 28 -13.39 -10.03 -9.35
C ASP A 28 -13.92 -9.52 -7.99
N ASP A 29 -13.51 -10.10 -6.86
CA ASP A 29 -13.87 -9.52 -5.56
C ASP A 29 -12.93 -8.36 -5.24
N ASN A 30 -13.48 -7.15 -5.13
CA ASN A 30 -12.71 -6.00 -4.66
C ASN A 30 -12.18 -6.27 -3.24
N THR A 31 -11.10 -5.60 -2.82
CA THR A 31 -10.45 -5.81 -1.51
C THR A 31 -11.44 -5.81 -0.33
N THR A 32 -12.52 -5.03 -0.41
CA THR A 32 -13.62 -5.03 0.58
C THR A 32 -14.33 -6.38 0.66
N GLN A 33 -14.81 -6.90 -0.47
CA GLN A 33 -15.46 -8.21 -0.56
C GLN A 33 -14.51 -9.33 -0.13
N PHE A 34 -13.22 -9.21 -0.45
CA PHE A 34 -12.21 -10.15 0.03
C PHE A 34 -12.12 -10.19 1.56
N CYS A 35 -11.94 -9.04 2.22
CA CYS A 35 -11.81 -8.99 3.67
C CYS A 35 -13.06 -9.54 4.40
N GLU A 36 -14.25 -9.14 3.94
CA GLU A 36 -15.51 -9.59 4.52
C GLU A 36 -15.72 -11.09 4.32
N SER A 37 -15.55 -11.59 3.09
CA SER A 37 -15.80 -12.99 2.74
C SER A 37 -14.87 -13.96 3.46
N VAL A 38 -13.57 -13.64 3.55
CA VAL A 38 -12.60 -14.45 4.28
C VAL A 38 -12.96 -14.52 5.75
N TYR A 39 -13.29 -13.39 6.37
CA TYR A 39 -13.64 -13.33 7.79
C TYR A 39 -14.94 -14.07 8.10
N ILE A 40 -15.99 -13.93 7.27
CA ILE A 40 -17.25 -14.66 7.45
C ILE A 40 -17.01 -16.17 7.45
N LYS A 41 -16.19 -16.66 6.52
CA LYS A 41 -15.91 -18.09 6.30
C LYS A 41 -14.97 -18.70 7.33
N THR A 42 -13.91 -17.99 7.71
CA THR A 42 -12.80 -18.54 8.51
C THR A 42 -12.79 -18.05 9.95
N LYS A 43 -13.47 -16.92 10.23
CA LYS A 43 -13.32 -16.15 11.48
C LYS A 43 -11.91 -15.59 11.72
N GLU A 44 -11.06 -15.59 10.70
CA GLU A 44 -9.73 -14.98 10.69
C GLU A 44 -9.74 -13.76 9.77
N CYS A 45 -9.12 -12.66 10.20
CA CYS A 45 -9.02 -11.44 9.42
C CYS A 45 -7.58 -11.32 8.87
N PRO A 46 -7.36 -11.39 7.55
CA PRO A 46 -6.02 -11.36 6.93
C PRO A 46 -5.28 -10.05 7.20
N GLN A 47 -4.44 -10.03 8.24
CA GLN A 47 -3.81 -8.79 8.73
C GLN A 47 -2.87 -8.11 7.72
N ALA A 48 -2.46 -8.79 6.65
CA ALA A 48 -1.62 -8.21 5.61
C ALA A 48 -2.33 -7.07 4.85
N VAL A 49 -3.63 -7.24 4.58
CA VAL A 49 -4.42 -6.31 3.73
C VAL A 49 -5.74 -5.86 4.38
N CYS A 50 -6.13 -6.52 5.46
CA CYS A 50 -7.33 -6.21 6.23
C CYS A 50 -6.97 -5.87 7.68
N ARG A 51 -7.88 -5.20 8.38
CA ARG A 51 -7.80 -4.94 9.81
C ARG A 51 -9.11 -5.31 10.49
N LEU A 52 -9.01 -5.79 11.72
CA LEU A 52 -10.17 -6.19 12.52
C LEU A 52 -10.57 -5.01 13.40
N GLU A 53 -11.79 -4.53 13.24
CA GLU A 53 -12.35 -3.43 14.02
C GLU A 53 -13.58 -3.88 14.82
N CYS A 54 -13.85 -3.15 15.90
CA CYS A 54 -15.03 -3.30 16.73
C CYS A 54 -16.07 -2.25 16.34
N VAL A 55 -17.25 -2.69 15.87
CA VAL A 55 -18.36 -1.80 15.55
C VAL A 55 -19.49 -2.00 16.57
N GLY A 56 -20.06 -0.90 17.08
CA GLY A 56 -21.31 -0.94 17.85
C GLY A 56 -21.22 -1.26 19.35
N GLY A 57 -20.04 -1.19 19.97
CA GLY A 57 -19.85 -1.44 21.41
C GLY A 57 -19.05 -0.35 22.12
N LEU A 58 -19.30 -0.14 23.43
CA LEU A 58 -18.47 0.72 24.28
C LEU A 58 -17.25 -0.03 24.86
N ALA A 59 -17.24 -1.36 24.78
CA ALA A 59 -16.18 -2.23 25.27
C ALA A 59 -15.72 -3.21 24.19
N VAL A 60 -14.44 -3.60 24.22
CA VAL A 60 -13.80 -4.50 23.24
C VAL A 60 -14.45 -5.90 23.23
N ASP A 61 -15.02 -6.32 24.35
CA ASP A 61 -15.68 -7.62 24.49
C ASP A 61 -17.17 -7.60 24.14
N ASP A 62 -17.74 -6.41 23.90
CA ASP A 62 -19.17 -6.18 23.64
C ASP A 62 -19.37 -5.45 22.29
N CYS A 63 -18.55 -5.83 21.30
CA CYS A 63 -18.56 -5.23 19.97
C CYS A 63 -18.81 -6.30 18.90
N GLU A 64 -19.43 -5.90 17.80
CA GLU A 64 -19.44 -6.72 16.59
C GLU A 64 -18.08 -6.57 15.90
N LYS A 65 -17.34 -7.69 15.79
CA LYS A 65 -16.05 -7.72 15.12
C LYS A 65 -16.26 -7.74 13.61
N VAL A 66 -15.74 -6.73 12.91
CA VAL A 66 -15.82 -6.61 11.45
C VAL A 66 -14.42 -6.50 10.86
N CYS A 67 -14.18 -7.19 9.74
CA CYS A 67 -12.89 -7.17 9.04
C CYS A 67 -13.00 -6.25 7.82
N TYR A 68 -12.29 -5.12 7.84
CA TYR A 68 -12.29 -4.13 6.78
C TYR A 68 -10.94 -4.06 6.07
N PRO A 69 -10.88 -3.60 4.81
CA PRO A 69 -9.62 -3.28 4.15
C PRO A 69 -8.81 -2.25 4.93
N LYS A 70 -7.49 -2.43 4.93
CA LYS A 70 -6.56 -1.36 5.31
C LYS A 70 -6.54 -0.28 4.25
N GLU A 71 -6.14 0.93 4.64
CA GLU A 71 -5.77 1.97 3.67
C GLU A 71 -4.55 1.50 2.88
N CYS A 72 -4.41 1.89 1.60
CA CYS A 72 -3.28 1.45 0.79
C CYS A 72 -1.93 1.78 1.46
N ALA A 73 -1.83 2.94 2.13
CA ALA A 73 -0.62 3.37 2.84
C ALA A 73 -0.27 2.49 4.07
N GLU A 74 -1.22 1.70 4.59
CA GLU A 74 -1.01 0.79 5.73
C GLU A 74 -0.66 -0.65 5.29
N ILE A 75 -0.57 -0.89 3.98
CA ILE A 75 -0.30 -2.21 3.39
C ILE A 75 1.16 -2.26 2.92
N ASP A 76 1.86 -3.32 3.30
CA ASP A 76 3.22 -3.57 2.81
C ASP A 76 3.22 -3.72 1.28
N ALA A 77 4.24 -3.21 0.60
CA ALA A 77 4.30 -3.20 -0.86
C ALA A 77 4.17 -4.62 -1.47
N GLU A 78 4.67 -5.64 -0.78
CA GLU A 78 4.59 -7.04 -1.19
C GLU A 78 3.15 -7.60 -1.18
N SER A 79 2.26 -7.00 -0.40
CA SER A 79 0.85 -7.39 -0.28
C SER A 79 -0.10 -6.40 -0.95
N CYS A 80 0.41 -5.44 -1.73
CA CYS A 80 -0.37 -4.35 -2.28
C CYS A 80 -1.44 -4.85 -3.28
N PRO A 81 -2.75 -4.61 -3.04
CA PRO A 81 -3.81 -5.02 -3.95
C PRO A 81 -3.86 -4.09 -5.18
N LEU A 82 -3.25 -4.51 -6.29
CA LEU A 82 -3.05 -3.67 -7.48
C LEU A 82 -4.34 -3.33 -8.26
N ASP A 83 -5.45 -3.98 -7.94
CA ASP A 83 -6.79 -3.69 -8.44
C ASP A 83 -7.34 -2.39 -7.83
N SER A 84 -7.07 -2.10 -6.55
CA SER A 84 -7.52 -0.89 -5.86
C SER A 84 -6.40 0.11 -5.51
N CYS A 85 -5.16 -0.37 -5.39
CA CYS A 85 -3.96 0.40 -5.06
C CYS A 85 -2.92 0.31 -6.19
N GLN A 86 -1.73 0.86 -5.96
CA GLN A 86 -0.56 0.77 -6.84
C GLN A 86 0.71 0.80 -5.99
N ILE A 87 1.82 0.33 -6.56
CA ILE A 87 3.13 0.44 -5.93
C ILE A 87 3.84 1.70 -6.44
N LEU A 88 4.35 2.51 -5.52
CA LEU A 88 5.13 3.72 -5.78
C LEU A 88 6.44 3.69 -5.00
N LYS A 89 7.35 4.64 -5.28
CA LYS A 89 8.58 4.80 -4.50
C LYS A 89 8.35 5.74 -3.32
N GLY A 90 8.56 5.25 -2.11
CA GLY A 90 8.43 6.05 -0.90
C GLY A 90 9.49 7.15 -0.80
N CYS A 91 9.34 8.01 0.20
CA CYS A 91 10.28 9.08 0.51
C CYS A 91 11.69 8.60 0.88
N SER A 92 11.84 7.38 1.37
CA SER A 92 13.16 6.75 1.60
C SER A 92 13.64 5.87 0.43
N GLY A 93 12.88 5.78 -0.66
CA GLY A 93 13.25 5.09 -1.90
C GLY A 93 12.84 3.61 -1.98
N GLU A 94 12.26 3.05 -0.93
CA GLU A 94 11.60 1.75 -0.91
C GLU A 94 10.31 1.73 -1.73
N ASP A 95 9.81 0.53 -2.03
CA ASP A 95 8.47 0.38 -2.58
C ASP A 95 7.43 0.55 -1.47
N VAL A 96 6.37 1.31 -1.74
CA VAL A 96 5.24 1.52 -0.83
C VAL A 96 3.93 1.24 -1.57
N CYS A 97 2.96 0.65 -0.88
CA CYS A 97 1.60 0.55 -1.40
C CYS A 97 0.90 1.90 -1.23
N TYR A 98 0.25 2.37 -2.29
CA TYR A 98 -0.34 3.70 -2.32
C TYR A 98 -1.63 3.70 -3.13
N HIS A 99 -2.52 4.65 -2.84
CA HIS A 99 -3.78 4.76 -3.58
C HIS A 99 -3.49 5.07 -5.05
N LYS A 100 -4.37 4.62 -5.96
CA LYS A 100 -4.24 4.98 -7.37
C LYS A 100 -4.31 6.50 -7.53
N LEU A 101 -3.32 7.07 -8.21
CA LEU A 101 -3.34 8.47 -8.61
C LEU A 101 -4.41 8.60 -9.69
N ILE A 102 -5.51 9.26 -9.33
CA ILE A 102 -6.77 9.33 -10.09
C ILE A 102 -6.61 10.17 -11.37
N ASN A 103 -5.50 10.88 -11.53
CA ASN A 103 -5.32 11.83 -12.61
C ASN A 103 -4.49 11.24 -13.76
N GLU A 104 -5.05 11.33 -14.96
CA GLU A 104 -4.34 11.29 -16.25
C GLU A 104 -3.19 12.32 -16.23
N PRO A 105 -2.13 12.15 -17.05
CA PRO A 105 -0.96 13.01 -16.97
C PRO A 105 -1.36 14.48 -17.05
N PHE A 106 -1.17 15.20 -15.94
CA PHE A 106 -1.44 16.63 -15.87
C PHE A 106 -0.49 17.36 -16.82
N GLU A 107 -1.01 18.35 -17.53
CA GLU A 107 -0.16 19.36 -18.16
C GLU A 107 0.62 20.11 -17.06
N CYS A 108 1.89 20.41 -17.34
CA CYS A 108 2.75 21.06 -16.37
C CYS A 108 2.20 22.42 -15.95
N GLY A 109 1.99 22.59 -14.64
CA GLY A 109 1.61 23.85 -14.02
C GLY A 109 2.56 24.24 -12.87
N ASN A 110 2.30 25.39 -12.26
CA ASN A 110 3.10 25.93 -11.14
C ASN A 110 2.58 25.48 -9.76
N ILE A 111 1.66 24.51 -9.71
CA ILE A 111 0.99 24.04 -8.49
C ILE A 111 1.50 22.64 -8.16
N SER A 112 1.50 22.29 -6.87
CA SER A 112 2.00 21.01 -6.39
C SER A 112 1.21 19.80 -6.91
N TYR A 113 1.88 18.68 -7.12
CA TYR A 113 1.24 17.40 -7.47
C TYR A 113 2.10 16.19 -7.06
N ALA A 114 1.50 15.00 -7.02
CA ALA A 114 2.21 13.74 -6.73
C ALA A 114 3.20 13.40 -7.86
N GLY A 115 4.50 13.56 -7.58
CA GLY A 115 5.57 13.68 -8.57
C GLY A 115 6.21 12.39 -9.06
N GLN A 116 5.45 11.29 -9.23
CA GLN A 116 6.06 9.99 -9.49
C GLN A 116 5.87 9.41 -10.89
N LYS A 117 4.74 9.69 -11.54
CA LYS A 117 4.51 9.23 -12.92
C LYS A 117 5.29 10.04 -13.96
N VAL A 118 5.68 11.27 -13.62
CA VAL A 118 6.42 12.20 -14.46
C VAL A 118 7.47 12.94 -13.62
N GLU A 119 8.50 13.49 -14.26
CA GLU A 119 9.42 14.41 -13.60
C GLU A 119 8.68 15.67 -13.12
N CYS A 120 9.17 16.28 -12.04
CA CYS A 120 8.62 17.54 -11.58
C CYS A 120 8.72 18.60 -12.68
N CYS A 121 7.68 19.41 -12.81
CA CYS A 121 7.67 20.53 -13.74
C CYS A 121 8.74 21.55 -13.36
N TYR A 122 9.15 22.36 -14.33
CA TYR A 122 10.13 23.41 -14.10
C TYR A 122 9.74 24.30 -12.91
N GLY A 123 10.69 24.49 -11.99
CA GLY A 123 10.47 25.26 -10.76
C GLY A 123 9.88 24.47 -9.59
N LEU A 124 9.49 23.20 -9.78
CA LEU A 124 9.07 22.30 -8.71
C LEU A 124 10.15 21.26 -8.42
N VAL A 125 10.27 20.87 -7.15
CA VAL A 125 11.21 19.85 -6.67
C VAL A 125 10.48 18.80 -5.86
N LYS A 126 10.96 17.55 -5.92
CA LYS A 126 10.41 16.44 -5.11
C LYS A 126 10.76 16.68 -3.65
N ARG A 127 9.75 16.71 -2.79
CA ARG A 127 9.90 16.87 -1.34
C ARG A 127 9.01 15.87 -0.60
N CYS A 128 9.45 15.62 0.62
CA CYS A 128 8.80 14.81 1.62
C CYS A 128 8.78 15.60 2.91
N GLY A 129 7.86 15.27 3.81
CA GLY A 129 7.66 16.02 5.04
C GLY A 129 6.17 16.22 5.30
N GLU A 130 5.74 15.77 6.47
CA GLU A 130 4.42 16.05 7.03
C GLU A 130 4.62 16.74 8.38
N ARG A 131 3.92 17.85 8.57
CA ARG A 131 3.87 18.56 9.85
C ARG A 131 2.68 18.10 10.66
N PHE A 132 2.92 17.57 11.86
CA PHE A 132 1.86 17.23 12.80
C PHE A 132 1.35 18.45 13.58
N PHE A 133 0.16 18.31 14.18
CA PHE A 133 -0.47 19.38 14.97
C PHE A 133 0.35 19.84 16.18
N ASP A 134 1.20 18.98 16.72
CA ASP A 134 2.13 19.31 17.81
C ASP A 134 3.38 20.07 17.33
N GLY A 135 3.49 20.31 16.02
CA GLY A 135 4.59 21.00 15.38
C GLY A 135 5.80 20.11 15.08
N THR A 136 5.73 18.81 15.36
CA THR A 136 6.78 17.86 14.96
C THR A 136 6.69 17.54 13.46
N CYS A 137 7.82 17.11 12.90
CA CYS A 137 7.95 16.76 11.49
C CYS A 137 8.17 15.25 11.33
N ASP A 138 7.36 14.61 10.50
CA ASP A 138 7.72 13.33 9.88
C ASP A 138 8.28 13.60 8.48
N MET A 139 9.59 13.46 8.32
CA MET A 139 10.27 13.73 7.07
C MET A 139 10.04 12.65 5.99
N ILE A 140 9.44 11.51 6.36
CA ILE A 140 9.24 10.35 5.50
C ILE A 140 7.75 10.10 5.25
N GLY A 141 6.88 10.38 6.22
CA GLY A 141 5.44 10.13 6.13
C GLY A 141 5.13 8.64 6.13
N ALA A 142 5.92 7.82 6.82
CA ALA A 142 5.84 6.36 6.73
C ALA A 142 4.45 5.87 7.17
N ASN A 143 3.84 5.02 6.35
CA ASN A 143 2.46 4.53 6.53
C ASN A 143 1.36 5.62 6.50
N THR A 144 1.65 6.82 5.98
CA THR A 144 0.65 7.88 5.79
C THR A 144 0.40 8.15 4.31
N LEU A 145 -0.63 8.96 4.02
CA LEU A 145 -0.87 9.48 2.67
C LEU A 145 0.27 10.35 2.14
N TYR A 146 1.22 10.75 2.99
CA TYR A 146 2.37 11.55 2.63
C TYR A 146 3.67 10.73 2.50
N SER A 147 3.56 9.39 2.49
CA SER A 147 4.68 8.44 2.28
C SER A 147 5.37 8.57 0.91
N VAL A 148 4.80 9.33 -0.01
CA VAL A 148 5.29 9.53 -1.37
C VAL A 148 5.70 10.98 -1.62
N PRO A 149 6.82 11.24 -2.32
CA PRO A 149 7.22 12.60 -2.65
C PRO A 149 6.19 13.34 -3.51
N ILE A 150 5.99 14.61 -3.16
CA ILE A 150 5.22 15.58 -3.92
C ILE A 150 6.16 16.58 -4.60
N CYS A 151 5.79 17.08 -5.78
CA CYS A 151 6.47 18.19 -6.42
C CYS A 151 5.95 19.50 -5.82
N ILE A 152 6.81 20.33 -5.23
CA ILE A 152 6.45 21.65 -4.65
C ILE A 152 7.48 22.72 -5.03
N PRO A 153 7.14 24.02 -5.04
CA PRO A 153 8.01 25.10 -5.53
C PRO A 153 9.14 25.52 -4.56
N CYS A 154 9.81 24.57 -3.92
CA CYS A 154 10.71 24.84 -2.80
C CYS A 154 12.12 25.30 -3.22
N GLY A 155 12.66 26.27 -2.49
CA GLY A 155 13.96 26.91 -2.69
C GLY A 155 13.89 28.23 -3.45
N ASN A 156 12.73 28.89 -3.44
CA ASN A 156 12.50 30.16 -4.14
C ASN A 156 12.44 31.38 -3.19
N GLY A 157 12.54 31.17 -1.87
CA GLY A 157 12.46 32.18 -0.83
C GLY A 157 11.05 32.62 -0.44
N ILE A 158 10.01 31.92 -0.89
CA ILE A 158 8.59 32.21 -0.61
C ILE A 158 7.95 30.95 -0.06
N CYS A 159 7.48 31.01 1.19
CA CYS A 159 6.67 29.93 1.79
C CYS A 159 5.21 29.98 1.28
N ASN A 160 4.87 29.09 0.34
CA ASN A 160 3.53 28.97 -0.25
C ASN A 160 2.64 27.97 0.49
N GLN A 161 1.38 27.84 0.05
CA GLN A 161 0.35 27.00 0.71
C GLN A 161 0.62 25.48 0.71
N PHE A 162 1.63 25.00 -0.01
CA PHE A 162 2.03 23.59 -0.06
C PHE A 162 3.42 23.36 0.57
N GLU A 163 3.98 24.41 1.15
CA GLU A 163 5.29 24.42 1.78
C GLU A 163 5.14 24.63 3.29
N ASP A 164 5.95 23.94 4.06
CA ASP A 164 6.06 24.12 5.50
C ASP A 164 7.49 23.85 5.98
N SER A 165 7.73 24.04 7.27
CA SER A 165 9.03 23.83 7.90
C SER A 165 9.57 22.39 7.80
N CYS A 166 8.72 21.41 7.47
CA CYS A 166 9.07 20.01 7.35
C CYS A 166 9.41 19.65 5.89
N ASN A 167 8.63 20.10 4.91
CA ASN A 167 8.85 19.75 3.51
C ASN A 167 9.67 20.78 2.71
N CYS A 168 9.79 22.01 3.22
CA CYS A 168 10.57 23.10 2.62
C CYS A 168 11.17 24.04 3.69
N PRO A 169 12.09 23.54 4.53
CA PRO A 169 12.69 24.34 5.60
C PRO A 169 13.42 25.58 5.08
N GLU A 170 13.98 25.53 3.87
CA GLU A 170 14.70 26.67 3.29
C GLU A 170 13.83 27.91 3.04
N ASP A 171 12.52 27.74 2.79
CA ASP A 171 11.61 28.85 2.52
C ASP A 171 10.68 29.15 3.71
N CYS A 172 10.43 28.19 4.61
CA CYS A 172 9.41 28.26 5.67
C CYS A 172 9.98 28.25 7.12
N SER A 173 11.21 28.73 7.29
CA SER A 173 11.91 28.87 8.59
C SER A 173 11.36 29.97 9.49
#